data_AF-A0A964QBN2-F1
#
_entry.id   AF-A0A964QBN2-F1
#
_cell.length_a   1.000
_cell.length_b   1.000
_cell.length_c   1.000
_cell.angle_alpha   90.00
_cell.angle_beta   90.00
_cell.angle_gamma   90.00
#
_symmetry.space_group_name_H-M   'P 1'
#
loop_
_entity.id
_entity.type
_entity.pdbx_description
1 polymer ?
#
loop_
_entity_poly.entity_id
_entity_poly.type
_entity_poly.pdbx_seq_one_letter_code
_entity_poly.pdbx_strand_id
1 'polypeptide(L)'
;MAEIVKPAKSDLPPGGMFRSNLKNVDYSLQPVARIAWGTPQEAVSAIDMGRMALVLVDGTGRVTGSVVGNSGRWERSGPPSSMGTYSNQVRVVDHVSAFAGFASMAQRGEHLAVLVPVGLERRIQRAMDSSSRSNGLARHEVAACFGRLITDQTGLDFQIERVERRVTQ
;
A
#
# COMPACT_ATOMS: atom_id res chain seq x y z
N MET A 1 -38.05 10.79 -23.22
CA MET A 1 -36.91 9.89 -22.94
C MET A 1 -35.94 10.62 -22.04
N ALA A 2 -35.80 10.19 -20.79
CA ALA A 2 -34.69 10.50 -19.90
C ALA A 2 -34.73 9.46 -18.79
N GLU A 3 -34.01 8.36 -19.00
CA GLU A 3 -33.88 7.28 -18.02
C GLU A 3 -32.84 7.71 -16.98
N ILE A 4 -33.30 7.98 -15.75
CA ILE A 4 -32.45 8.37 -14.63
C ILE A 4 -31.70 7.11 -14.19
N VAL A 5 -30.44 6.99 -14.62
CA VAL A 5 -29.52 5.95 -14.16
C VAL A 5 -29.25 6.20 -12.67
N LYS A 6 -29.80 5.34 -11.81
CA LYS A 6 -29.47 5.30 -10.38
C LYS A 6 -27.99 4.94 -10.22
N PRO A 7 -27.21 5.63 -9.36
CA PRO A 7 -25.84 5.23 -9.09
C PRO A 7 -25.83 3.84 -8.44
N ALA A 8 -24.95 2.97 -8.94
CA ALA A 8 -24.73 1.64 -8.41
C ALA A 8 -24.47 1.71 -6.90
N LYS A 9 -25.18 0.87 -6.14
CA LYS A 9 -24.92 0.65 -4.72
C LYS A 9 -23.45 0.25 -4.59
N SER A 10 -22.71 0.99 -3.77
CA SER A 10 -21.35 0.69 -3.36
C SER A 10 -21.25 -0.75 -2.86
N ASP A 11 -20.53 -1.61 -3.59
CA ASP A 11 -20.21 -2.99 -3.21
C ASP A 11 -19.16 -3.08 -2.08
N LEU A 12 -18.97 -2.00 -1.33
CA LEU A 12 -18.09 -2.01 -0.16
C LEU A 12 -18.90 -2.51 1.04
N PRO A 13 -18.50 -3.62 1.70
CA PRO A 13 -19.16 -4.07 2.91
C PRO A 13 -19.12 -2.95 3.97
N PRO A 14 -20.19 -2.78 4.78
CA PRO A 14 -20.24 -1.79 5.84
C PRO A 14 -19.19 -2.16 6.89
N GLY A 15 -18.13 -1.35 6.95
CA GLY A 15 -16.87 -1.71 7.61
C GLY A 15 -15.89 -2.28 6.60
N GLY A 16 -15.24 -1.41 5.82
CA GLY A 16 -14.25 -1.81 4.81
C GLY A 16 -13.13 -2.60 5.46
N MET A 17 -13.16 -3.92 5.32
CA MET A 17 -12.03 -4.77 5.67
C MET A 17 -10.92 -4.48 4.67
N PHE A 18 -9.94 -3.70 5.12
CA PHE A 18 -8.69 -3.55 4.42
C PHE A 18 -7.94 -4.88 4.49
N ARG A 19 -7.56 -5.39 3.33
CA ARG A 19 -6.82 -6.63 3.14
C ARG A 19 -5.40 -6.39 3.62
N SER A 20 -5.12 -6.82 4.84
CA SER A 20 -3.75 -6.85 5.35
C SER A 20 -3.01 -8.07 4.84
N ASN A 21 -1.70 -7.93 4.71
CA ASN A 21 -0.80 -9.07 4.47
C ASN A 21 -0.63 -9.93 5.74
N LEU A 22 -1.40 -9.67 6.81
CA LEU A 22 -1.20 -10.23 8.15
C LEU A 22 -1.96 -11.54 8.40
N LYS A 23 -2.98 -11.94 7.60
CA LYS A 23 -3.64 -13.25 7.76
C LYS A 23 -4.07 -13.92 6.44
N ASN A 24 -3.83 -15.24 6.41
CA ASN A 24 -4.07 -16.24 5.37
C ASN A 24 -5.42 -16.11 4.63
N VAL A 25 -5.41 -15.37 3.54
CA VAL A 25 -6.17 -15.70 2.33
C VAL A 25 -5.13 -16.22 1.35
N ASP A 26 -5.47 -17.19 0.50
CA ASP A 26 -4.56 -17.87 -0.43
C ASP A 26 -4.08 -16.95 -1.59
N TYR A 27 -3.49 -15.81 -1.23
CA TYR A 27 -2.68 -14.93 -2.07
C TYR A 27 -1.27 -15.48 -2.27
N SER A 28 -1.04 -16.74 -1.86
CA SER A 28 0.20 -17.46 -2.00
C SER A 28 0.70 -17.51 -3.44
N LEU A 29 -0.07 -17.07 -4.45
CA LEU A 29 0.33 -17.02 -5.86
C LEU A 29 0.47 -15.60 -6.45
N GLN A 30 0.04 -14.54 -5.77
CA GLN A 30 0.22 -13.18 -6.32
C GLN A 30 1.60 -12.61 -5.96
N PRO A 31 2.29 -11.94 -6.90
CA PRO A 31 3.55 -11.28 -6.61
C PRO A 31 3.32 -10.08 -5.69
N VAL A 32 4.22 -9.89 -4.73
CA VAL A 32 4.17 -8.77 -3.76
C VAL A 32 5.17 -7.69 -4.17
N ALA A 33 4.74 -6.42 -4.19
CA ALA A 33 5.65 -5.30 -4.38
C ALA A 33 6.42 -5.01 -3.08
N ARG A 34 7.74 -5.17 -3.09
CA ARG A 34 8.67 -4.85 -2.00
C ARG A 34 9.31 -3.50 -2.29
N ILE A 35 8.75 -2.45 -1.68
CA ILE A 35 9.17 -1.06 -1.90
C ILE A 35 10.33 -0.74 -0.96
N ALA A 36 11.46 -0.34 -1.53
CA ALA A 36 12.56 0.30 -0.83
C ALA A 36 12.16 1.76 -0.53
N TRP A 37 11.82 2.02 0.72
CA TRP A 37 11.36 3.34 1.17
C TRP A 37 12.49 4.35 1.41
N GLY A 38 13.75 3.90 1.39
CA GLY A 38 14.92 4.76 1.55
C GLY A 38 15.08 5.29 2.98
N THR A 39 15.49 6.55 3.08
CA THR A 39 15.59 7.32 4.31
C THR A 39 14.21 7.77 4.83
N PRO A 40 14.07 8.15 6.11
CA PRO A 40 12.81 8.69 6.63
C PRO A 40 12.28 9.89 5.83
N GLN A 41 13.15 10.76 5.35
CA GLN A 41 12.78 11.93 4.55
C GLN A 41 12.22 11.53 3.19
N GLU A 42 12.85 10.57 2.51
CA GLU A 42 12.37 10.04 1.23
C GLU A 42 11.02 9.32 1.40
N ALA A 43 10.86 8.55 2.47
CA ALA A 43 9.61 7.86 2.78
C ALA A 43 8.44 8.83 3.01
N VAL A 44 8.66 9.89 3.80
CA VAL A 44 7.67 10.96 4.01
C VAL A 44 7.35 11.65 2.70
N SER A 45 8.38 12.02 1.93
CA SER A 45 8.21 12.69 0.64
C SER A 45 7.40 11.83 -0.34
N ALA A 46 7.64 10.52 -0.37
CA ALA A 46 6.86 9.57 -1.15
C ALA A 46 5.41 9.51 -0.66
N ILE A 47 5.15 9.48 0.65
CA ILE A 47 3.80 9.52 1.20
C ILE A 47 3.04 10.75 0.72
N ASP A 48 3.65 11.93 0.85
CA ASP A 48 3.02 13.19 0.49
C ASP A 48 2.79 13.29 -1.03
N MET A 49 3.83 13.03 -1.85
CA MET A 49 3.72 13.06 -3.31
C MET A 49 2.73 12.02 -3.84
N GLY A 50 2.74 10.83 -3.25
CA GLY A 50 1.86 9.73 -3.62
C GLY A 50 0.44 9.87 -3.10
N ARG A 51 0.15 10.90 -2.28
CA ARG A 51 -1.10 11.04 -1.52
C ARG A 51 -1.46 9.77 -0.74
N MET A 52 -0.45 9.06 -0.27
CA MET A 52 -0.61 7.86 0.55
C MET A 52 -1.03 8.26 1.96
N ALA A 53 -1.63 7.34 2.69
CA ALA A 53 -1.94 7.56 4.10
C ALA A 53 -1.08 6.65 4.97
N LEU A 54 -0.43 7.23 5.96
CA LEU A 54 0.19 6.48 7.05
C LEU A 54 -0.90 6.18 8.09
N VAL A 55 -1.17 4.91 8.31
CA VAL A 55 -2.28 4.43 9.13
C VAL A 55 -1.82 3.45 10.20
N LEU A 56 -2.70 3.25 11.17
CA LEU A 56 -2.56 2.28 12.22
C LEU A 56 -3.62 1.20 11.98
N VAL A 57 -3.20 -0.05 12.01
CA VAL A 57 -4.09 -1.20 11.81
C VAL A 57 -3.98 -2.18 12.96
N ASP A 58 -5.08 -2.83 13.33
CA ASP A 58 -5.06 -3.88 14.34
C ASP A 58 -4.54 -5.22 13.77
N GLY A 59 -4.44 -6.25 14.62
CA GLY A 59 -4.05 -7.62 14.22
C GLY A 59 -5.02 -8.33 13.26
N THR A 60 -6.13 -7.69 12.87
CA THR A 60 -7.03 -8.16 11.80
C THR A 60 -6.81 -7.41 10.48
N GLY A 61 -6.04 -6.32 10.49
CA GLY A 61 -5.82 -5.45 9.35
C GLY A 61 -6.82 -4.30 9.23
N ARG A 62 -7.71 -4.12 10.21
CA ARG A 62 -8.66 -3.00 10.23
C ARG A 62 -7.93 -1.73 10.62
N VAL A 63 -8.20 -0.65 9.89
CA VAL A 63 -7.66 0.69 10.19
C VAL A 63 -8.32 1.25 11.44
N THR A 64 -7.51 1.48 12.49
CA THR A 64 -7.93 2.01 13.80
C THR A 64 -7.62 3.49 13.94
N GLY A 65 -6.66 4.01 13.18
CA GLY A 65 -6.26 5.41 13.22
C GLY A 65 -5.34 5.80 12.08
N SER A 66 -4.86 7.04 12.12
CA SER A 66 -3.89 7.59 11.18
C SER A 66 -2.74 8.30 11.89
N VAL A 67 -1.63 8.44 11.18
CA VAL A 67 -0.49 9.25 11.59
C VAL A 67 -0.38 10.40 10.60
N VAL A 68 -0.60 11.62 11.05
CA VAL A 68 -0.68 12.83 10.20
C VAL A 68 0.36 13.84 10.61
N GLY A 69 0.94 14.53 9.62
CA GLY A 69 1.84 15.65 9.84
C GLY A 69 1.03 16.94 10.01
N ASN A 70 1.22 17.63 11.13
CA ASN A 70 0.60 18.90 11.46
C ASN A 70 1.67 19.89 11.96
N SER A 71 1.87 21.00 11.24
CA SER A 71 2.83 22.05 11.59
C SER A 71 4.25 21.56 11.97
N GLY A 72 4.77 20.57 11.24
CA GLY A 72 6.10 20.01 11.47
C GLY A 72 6.18 18.96 12.59
N ARG A 73 5.05 18.60 13.20
CA ARG A 73 4.95 17.50 14.17
C ARG A 73 4.03 16.42 13.64
N TRP A 74 4.40 15.17 13.87
CA TRP A 74 3.54 14.03 13.56
C TRP A 74 2.74 13.62 14.78
N GLU A 75 1.45 13.36 14.56
CA GLU A 75 0.52 12.99 15.63
C GLU A 75 -0.43 11.88 15.20
N ARG A 76 -0.94 11.15 16.19
CA ARG A 76 -2.04 10.22 15.98
C ARG A 76 -3.34 10.99 15.76
N SER A 77 -4.11 10.54 14.81
CA SER A 77 -5.46 11.02 14.55
C SER A 77 -6.41 9.85 14.34
N GLY A 78 -7.70 10.15 14.16
CA GLY A 78 -8.71 9.16 13.78
C GLY A 78 -8.41 8.54 12.40
N PRO A 79 -9.16 7.50 12.01
CA PRO A 79 -9.06 6.91 10.67
C PRO A 79 -9.26 7.97 9.57
N PRO A 80 -8.64 7.81 8.38
CA PRO A 80 -8.88 8.70 7.26
C PRO A 80 -10.38 8.78 6.90
N SER A 81 -10.89 9.98 6.65
CA SER A 81 -12.32 10.20 6.39
C SER A 81 -12.83 9.55 5.10
N SER A 82 -11.94 9.35 4.11
CA SER A 82 -12.27 8.87 2.77
C SER A 82 -11.51 7.59 2.44
N MET A 83 -11.93 6.47 3.03
CA MET A 83 -11.29 5.17 2.81
C MET A 83 -11.41 4.66 1.36
N GLY A 84 -12.43 5.09 0.61
CA GLY A 84 -12.70 4.63 -0.76
C GLY A 84 -11.71 5.09 -1.83
N THR A 85 -10.80 6.04 -1.51
CA THR A 85 -9.74 6.50 -2.44
C THR A 85 -8.52 5.59 -2.42
N TYR A 86 -8.40 4.73 -1.41
CA TYR A 86 -7.27 3.82 -1.21
C TYR A 86 -7.57 2.43 -1.75
N SER A 87 -6.52 1.75 -2.19
CA SER A 87 -6.57 0.31 -2.43
C SER A 87 -6.93 -0.41 -1.14
N ASN A 88 -7.64 -1.52 -1.26
CA ASN A 88 -7.90 -2.40 -0.14
C ASN A 88 -6.64 -3.10 0.36
N GLN A 89 -5.47 -2.93 -0.28
CA GLN A 89 -4.21 -3.52 0.17
C GLN A 89 -3.54 -2.66 1.25
N VAL A 90 -3.22 -3.29 2.38
CA VAL A 90 -2.48 -2.67 3.49
C VAL A 90 -1.03 -3.13 3.45
N ARG A 91 -0.12 -2.18 3.38
CA ARG A 91 1.33 -2.45 3.43
C ARG A 91 1.83 -2.17 4.84
N VAL A 92 1.96 -3.20 5.67
CA VAL A 92 2.53 -3.08 7.02
C VAL A 92 4.01 -2.73 6.92
N VAL A 93 4.42 -1.67 7.62
CA VAL A 93 5.76 -1.08 7.54
C VAL A 93 6.47 -0.97 8.89
N ASP A 94 5.98 -1.65 9.94
CA ASP A 94 6.61 -1.65 11.28
C ASP A 94 8.11 -1.96 11.26
N HIS A 95 8.51 -2.90 10.41
CA HIS A 95 9.87 -3.41 10.31
C HIS A 95 10.76 -2.57 9.39
N VAL A 96 10.22 -1.53 8.76
CA VAL A 96 10.95 -0.69 7.80
C VAL A 96 11.59 0.47 8.56
N SER A 97 12.92 0.53 8.53
CA SER A 97 13.72 1.52 9.28
C SER A 97 13.32 2.97 9.00
N ALA A 98 12.94 3.30 7.76
CA ALA A 98 12.47 4.62 7.37
C ALA A 98 11.25 5.11 8.19
N PHE A 99 10.46 4.18 8.73
CA PHE A 99 9.25 4.48 9.50
C PHE A 99 9.39 4.27 11.01
N ALA A 100 10.58 3.94 11.51
CA ALA A 100 10.79 3.60 12.92
C ALA A 100 10.28 4.70 13.89
N GLY A 101 10.44 5.97 13.52
CA GLY A 101 9.93 7.10 14.32
C GLY A 101 8.41 7.10 14.47
N PHE A 102 7.66 6.72 13.42
CA PHE A 102 6.20 6.65 13.44
C PHE A 102 5.69 5.36 14.07
N ALA A 103 6.45 4.26 13.97
CA ALA A 103 6.07 2.98 14.56
C ALA A 103 5.93 3.09 16.09
N SER A 104 6.69 3.98 16.73
CA SER A 104 6.56 4.31 18.15
C SER A 104 5.19 4.87 18.54
N MET A 105 4.42 5.38 17.57
CA MET A 105 3.07 5.88 17.82
C MET A 105 2.07 4.74 17.92
N ALA A 106 2.34 3.54 17.41
CA ALA A 106 1.42 2.41 17.48
C ALA A 106 1.15 1.98 18.93
N GLN A 107 -0.11 1.72 19.26
CA GLN A 107 -0.49 1.18 20.57
C GLN A 107 -0.35 -0.34 20.58
N ARG A 108 -0.47 -0.95 21.76
CA ARG A 108 -0.38 -2.40 21.92
C ARG A 108 -1.43 -3.10 21.03
N GLY A 109 -0.96 -3.96 20.12
CA GLY A 109 -1.80 -4.71 19.19
C GLY A 109 -2.09 -3.98 17.87
N GLU A 110 -1.54 -2.77 17.69
CA GLU A 110 -1.55 -2.06 16.42
C GLU A 110 -0.22 -2.21 15.68
N HIS A 111 -0.31 -2.00 14.37
CA HIS A 111 0.75 -2.02 13.40
C HIS A 111 0.68 -0.76 12.55
N LEU A 112 1.83 -0.16 12.27
CA LEU A 112 1.99 0.91 11.31
C LEU A 112 1.91 0.36 9.89
N ALA A 113 1.10 1.00 9.06
CA ALA A 113 0.90 0.61 7.68
C ALA A 113 0.76 1.82 6.76
N VAL A 114 0.99 1.58 5.47
CA VAL A 114 0.73 2.55 4.41
C VAL A 114 -0.45 2.07 3.58
N LEU A 115 -1.41 2.97 3.37
CA LEU A 115 -2.46 2.82 2.37
C LEU A 115 -2.06 3.56 1.10
N VAL A 116 -2.13 2.85 -0.01
CA VAL A 116 -1.77 3.36 -1.33
C VAL A 116 -3.04 3.73 -2.09
N PRO A 117 -3.14 4.92 -2.72
CA PRO A 117 -4.28 5.26 -3.56
C PRO A 117 -4.48 4.26 -4.70
N VAL A 118 -5.73 4.01 -5.08
CA VAL A 118 -6.08 3.02 -6.13
C VAL A 118 -5.32 3.27 -7.43
N GLY A 119 -5.14 4.54 -7.83
CA GLY A 119 -4.41 4.91 -9.04
C GLY A 119 -2.93 4.52 -9.00
N LEU A 120 -2.25 4.76 -7.86
CA LEU A 120 -0.85 4.40 -7.67
C LEU A 120 -0.68 2.88 -7.56
N GLU A 121 -1.58 2.18 -6.87
CA GLU A 121 -1.53 0.72 -6.78
C GLU A 121 -1.69 0.07 -8.18
N ARG A 122 -2.55 0.62 -9.04
CA ARG A 122 -2.65 0.17 -10.45
C ARG A 122 -1.37 0.43 -11.25
N ARG A 123 -0.59 1.46 -10.94
CA ARG A 123 0.72 1.69 -11.57
C ARG A 123 1.76 0.69 -11.07
N ILE A 124 1.85 0.48 -9.76
CA ILE A 124 2.69 -0.55 -9.15
C ILE A 124 2.41 -1.92 -9.77
N GLN A 125 1.13 -2.30 -9.89
CA GLN A 125 0.75 -3.57 -10.48
C GLN A 125 1.15 -3.70 -11.95
N ARG A 126 0.98 -2.63 -12.74
CA ARG A 126 1.40 -2.60 -14.14
C ARG A 126 2.92 -2.72 -14.29
N ALA A 127 3.68 -2.05 -13.44
CA ALA A 127 5.14 -2.19 -13.40
C ALA A 127 5.55 -3.63 -13.11
N MET A 128 4.93 -4.28 -12.11
CA MET A 128 5.18 -5.70 -11.79
C MET A 128 4.85 -6.63 -12.95
N ASP A 129 3.69 -6.44 -13.60
CA ASP A 129 3.28 -7.26 -14.75
C ASP A 129 4.19 -7.05 -15.96
N SER A 130 4.70 -5.83 -16.16
CA SER A 130 5.66 -5.51 -17.22
C SER A 130 7.03 -6.15 -16.95
N SER A 131 7.57 -5.97 -15.75
CA SER A 131 8.86 -6.53 -15.36
C SER A 131 8.87 -8.05 -15.37
N SER A 132 7.79 -8.70 -14.92
CA SER A 132 7.63 -10.16 -15.00
C SER A 132 7.74 -10.66 -16.44
N ARG A 133 7.02 -10.01 -17.38
CA ARG A 133 7.05 -10.34 -18.81
C ARG A 133 8.43 -10.12 -19.43
N SER A 134 9.10 -9.02 -19.10
CA SER A 134 10.47 -8.75 -19.59
C SER A 134 11.49 -9.77 -19.07
N ASN A 135 11.22 -10.43 -17.93
CA ASN A 135 12.04 -11.51 -17.40
C ASN A 135 11.61 -12.91 -17.89
N GLY A 136 10.65 -12.98 -18.82
CA GLY A 136 10.12 -14.24 -19.36
C GLY A 136 9.34 -15.06 -18.33
N LEU A 137 8.79 -14.42 -17.30
CA LEU A 137 8.09 -15.09 -16.19
C LEU A 137 6.59 -14.86 -16.28
N ALA A 138 5.83 -15.94 -16.07
CA ALA A 138 4.42 -15.84 -15.77
C ALA A 138 4.22 -15.27 -14.36
N ARG A 139 3.10 -14.57 -14.15
CA ARG A 139 2.81 -13.89 -12.88
C ARG A 139 2.83 -14.81 -11.66
N HIS A 140 2.39 -16.06 -11.83
CA HIS A 140 2.38 -17.05 -10.75
C HIS A 140 3.77 -17.58 -10.40
N GLU A 141 4.78 -17.38 -11.26
CA GLU A 141 6.18 -17.75 -11.00
C GLU A 141 6.93 -16.66 -10.22
N VAL A 142 6.31 -15.49 -10.05
CA VAL A 142 6.92 -14.36 -9.35
C VAL A 142 6.45 -14.33 -7.90
N ALA A 143 7.42 -14.33 -6.98
CA ALA A 143 7.18 -14.20 -5.55
C ALA A 143 7.06 -12.73 -5.15
N ALA A 144 8.03 -11.92 -5.59
CA ALA A 144 8.10 -10.51 -5.25
C ALA A 144 8.80 -9.69 -6.34
N CYS A 145 8.45 -8.41 -6.42
CA CYS A 145 9.18 -7.42 -7.20
C CYS A 145 9.76 -6.38 -6.25
N PHE A 146 11.09 -6.27 -6.20
CA PHE A 146 11.82 -5.29 -5.41
C PHE A 146 12.05 -4.06 -6.27
N GLY A 147 11.77 -2.90 -5.69
CA GLY A 147 11.92 -1.64 -6.40
C GLY A 147 11.73 -0.45 -5.49
N ARG A 148 11.69 0.73 -6.07
CA ARG A 148 11.54 2.00 -5.37
C ARG A 148 10.45 2.84 -6.03
N LEU A 149 9.84 3.73 -5.25
CA LEU A 149 8.96 4.75 -5.81
C LEU A 149 9.84 5.90 -6.32
N ILE A 150 9.74 6.20 -7.61
CA ILE A 150 10.42 7.33 -8.24
C ILE A 150 9.39 8.38 -8.64
N THR A 151 9.78 9.64 -8.55
CA THR A 151 8.97 10.75 -9.06
C THR A 151 9.08 10.80 -10.58
N ASP A 152 7.93 10.87 -11.25
CA ASP A 152 7.80 11.11 -12.67
C ASP A 152 6.96 12.37 -12.94
N GLN A 153 6.76 12.73 -14.21
CA GLN A 153 5.98 13.91 -14.59
C GLN A 153 4.49 13.84 -14.20
N THR A 154 3.98 12.66 -13.84
CA THR A 154 2.57 12.39 -13.53
C THR A 154 2.33 12.01 -12.06
N GLY A 155 3.38 12.05 -11.22
CA GLY A 155 3.34 11.70 -9.81
C GLY A 155 4.43 10.69 -9.43
N LEU A 156 4.04 9.59 -8.79
CA LEU A 156 4.95 8.50 -8.44
C LEU A 156 4.71 7.29 -9.36
N ASP A 157 5.82 6.69 -9.78
CA ASP A 157 5.86 5.40 -10.45
C ASP A 157 6.75 4.40 -9.68
N PHE A 158 6.54 3.11 -9.91
CA PHE A 158 7.29 2.05 -9.24
C PHE A 158 8.35 1.46 -10.16
N GLN A 159 9.60 1.84 -9.91
CA GLN A 159 10.74 1.32 -10.66
C GLN A 159 11.22 0.03 -10.03
N ILE A 160 11.07 -1.08 -10.76
CA ILE A 160 11.52 -2.41 -10.33
C ILE A 160 13.00 -2.56 -10.65
N GLU A 161 13.75 -3.00 -9.65
CA GLU A 161 15.19 -3.24 -9.72
C GLU A 161 15.50 -4.74 -9.79
N ARG A 162 14.66 -5.57 -9.14
CA ARG A 162 14.86 -7.02 -9.09
C ARG A 162 13.53 -7.76 -9.01
N VAL A 163 13.41 -8.84 -9.77
CA VAL A 163 12.29 -9.79 -9.68
C VAL A 163 12.75 -11.04 -8.96
N GLU A 164 12.03 -11.45 -7.93
CA GLU A 164 12.27 -12.71 -7.21
C GLU A 164 11.31 -13.77 -7.72
N ARG A 165 11.89 -14.88 -8.21
CA ARG A 165 11.14 -16.06 -8.64
C ARG A 165 10.70 -16.87 -7.44
N ARG A 166 9.56 -17.53 -7.53
CA ARG A 166 9.17 -18.59 -6.60
C ARG A 166 10.08 -19.78 -6.84
N VAL A 167 10.68 -20.28 -5.76
CA VAL A 167 11.35 -21.56 -5.79
C VAL A 167 10.27 -22.62 -5.64
N THR A 168 9.89 -23.27 -6.74
CA THR A 168 9.14 -24.52 -6.69
C THR A 168 10.07 -25.58 -6.09
N GLN A 169 9.74 -26.04 -4.88
CA GLN A 169 10.34 -27.25 -4.31
C GLN A 169 9.68 -28.48 -4.93
#